data_AF-A0A178DRL7-F1
#
_entry.id   AF-A0A178DRL7-F1
#
_cell.length_a   1.000
_cell.length_b   1.000
_cell.length_c   1.000
_cell.angle_alpha   90.00
_cell.angle_beta   90.00
_cell.angle_gamma   90.00
#
_symmetry.space_group_name_H-M   'P 1'
#
loop_
_entity.id
_entity.type
_entity.pdbx_description
1 polymer ?
#
loop_
_entity_poly.entity_id
_entity_poly.type
_entity_poly.pdbx_seq_one_letter_code
_entity_poly.pdbx_strand_id
1 'polypeptide(L)'
;MTPAPITREVVLLPSPPQQQSTPTPSPPVAKHFDDIFHAKFMHIIEEYKNDSTRGPLTQKDRKAFIESAYKETDAIYFGKRLVTDQEIKLRALTKVFYKVLAEEPWSEDWIRAPDVERKLSKFEMHKDSVALAAQHGIITPRDAVKAAREASVKQQEALKDPKAPKDLKVDRGPYDDIEIIYIAGTVSSTATNRIDRESIYPVSASSVANVLQNHICRDMVRPFSMAERFVNCTDTKELEDMRRFACNVCDFAPHLLDNDNVSLLVVLLILSRSDCCRRFENNGIRIEGSTISHRKAECMKNKMGWRSSEEKKPYDSFASEFQTRVKNACFPAPRAHRLGNRKPMRKSLTPNTPGTPQVYAQPHMGYVAPPQVRQDGVNSGINIPAPPMQSIYAQPAAATPVSATKMQRPGSAAGAGSSAAEPMDLS
;
A
#
# COMPACT_ATOMS: atom_id res chain seq x y z
N MET A 1 87.64 6.43 25.94
CA MET A 1 87.82 6.51 24.48
C MET A 1 87.11 5.31 23.87
N THR A 2 86.07 5.59 23.11
CA THR A 2 85.08 4.65 22.58
C THR A 2 85.56 4.08 21.23
N PRO A 3 85.47 2.77 20.95
CA PRO A 3 85.70 2.26 19.60
C PRO A 3 84.44 2.43 18.73
N ALA A 4 84.67 2.82 17.48
CA ALA A 4 83.67 3.07 16.45
C ALA A 4 83.02 1.78 15.90
N PRO A 5 81.80 1.86 15.34
CA PRO A 5 81.04 0.69 14.90
C PRO A 5 81.39 0.24 13.47
N ILE A 6 81.28 -1.07 13.27
CA ILE A 6 81.48 -1.81 12.02
C ILE A 6 80.25 -1.64 11.11
N THR A 7 80.49 -1.26 9.85
CA THR A 7 79.54 -1.20 8.74
C THR A 7 78.98 -2.60 8.40
N ARG A 8 77.66 -2.73 8.34
CA ARG A 8 76.97 -3.90 7.74
C ARG A 8 76.61 -3.56 6.29
N GLU A 9 77.26 -4.22 5.35
CA GLU A 9 76.80 -4.35 3.96
C GLU A 9 75.55 -5.23 3.94
N VAL A 10 74.46 -4.72 3.36
CA VAL A 10 73.25 -5.51 3.05
C VAL A 10 73.34 -5.93 1.60
N VAL A 11 73.45 -7.23 1.40
CA VAL A 11 73.40 -7.92 0.10
C VAL A 11 72.01 -7.73 -0.51
N LEU A 12 71.95 -7.13 -1.70
CA LEU A 12 70.77 -7.07 -2.56
C LEU A 12 70.46 -8.49 -3.09
N LEU A 13 69.31 -9.05 -2.71
CA LEU A 13 68.73 -10.22 -3.36
C LEU A 13 67.76 -9.79 -4.48
N PRO A 14 67.76 -10.48 -5.64
CA PRO A 14 66.91 -10.15 -6.78
C PRO A 14 65.45 -10.56 -6.56
N SER A 15 64.55 -9.70 -7.05
CA SER A 15 63.10 -9.86 -6.99
C SER A 15 62.60 -11.11 -7.74
N PRO A 16 61.54 -11.78 -7.25
CA PRO A 16 60.90 -12.87 -7.98
C PRO A 16 60.06 -12.35 -9.16
N PRO A 17 59.86 -13.17 -10.21
CA PRO A 17 59.18 -12.76 -11.43
C PRO A 17 57.71 -12.41 -11.19
N GLN A 18 57.28 -11.29 -11.77
CA GLN A 18 55.89 -10.84 -11.81
C GLN A 18 55.01 -11.96 -12.39
N GLN A 19 54.14 -12.51 -11.55
CA GLN A 19 52.98 -13.27 -12.01
C GLN A 19 52.16 -12.36 -12.91
N GLN A 20 51.97 -12.80 -14.15
CA GLN A 20 51.01 -12.27 -15.09
C GLN A 20 49.67 -12.08 -14.37
N SER A 21 49.25 -10.83 -14.27
CA SER A 21 47.90 -10.46 -13.89
C SER A 21 46.92 -11.22 -14.78
N THR A 22 46.13 -12.09 -14.16
CA THR A 22 44.91 -12.62 -14.73
C THR A 22 44.11 -11.48 -15.36
N PRO A 23 43.50 -11.68 -16.55
CA PRO A 23 42.67 -10.66 -17.16
C PRO A 23 41.53 -10.36 -16.19
N THR A 24 41.50 -9.13 -15.69
CA THR A 24 40.39 -8.59 -14.93
C THR A 24 39.16 -8.75 -15.83
N PRO A 25 38.09 -9.45 -15.40
CA PRO A 25 36.88 -9.50 -16.19
C PRO A 25 36.39 -8.06 -16.34
N SER A 26 36.37 -7.58 -17.57
CA SER A 26 35.69 -6.34 -17.96
C SER A 26 34.31 -6.34 -17.31
N PRO A 27 33.87 -5.25 -16.64
CA PRO A 27 32.53 -5.20 -16.09
C PRO A 27 31.57 -5.45 -17.26
N PRO A 28 30.74 -6.51 -17.22
CA PRO A 28 29.80 -6.73 -18.30
C PRO A 28 28.87 -5.52 -18.31
N VAL A 29 28.79 -4.86 -19.46
CA VAL A 29 27.88 -3.76 -19.78
C VAL A 29 26.57 -3.99 -19.04
N ALA A 30 26.25 -3.09 -18.11
CA ALA A 30 25.11 -3.23 -17.20
C ALA A 30 23.83 -3.32 -18.02
N LYS A 31 23.45 -4.54 -18.40
CA LYS A 31 22.14 -4.82 -19.01
C LYS A 31 21.11 -4.35 -18.00
N HIS A 32 20.17 -3.55 -18.46
CA HIS A 32 19.10 -3.04 -17.63
C HIS A 32 18.37 -4.24 -16.98
N PHE A 33 18.00 -4.13 -15.70
CA PHE A 33 17.43 -5.25 -14.93
C PHE A 33 16.26 -5.92 -15.68
N ASP A 34 15.32 -5.10 -16.19
CA ASP A 34 14.16 -5.61 -16.93
C ASP A 34 14.53 -6.39 -18.19
N ASP A 35 15.65 -6.07 -18.85
CA ASP A 35 16.09 -6.76 -20.07
C ASP A 35 16.68 -8.14 -19.74
N ILE A 36 17.43 -8.23 -18.63
CA ILE A 36 17.91 -9.51 -18.09
C ILE A 36 16.73 -10.38 -17.69
N PHE A 37 15.75 -9.81 -16.97
CA PHE A 37 14.53 -10.50 -16.59
C PHE A 37 13.76 -11.00 -17.80
N HIS A 38 13.54 -10.14 -18.80
CA HIS A 38 12.78 -10.50 -20.00
C HIS A 38 13.47 -11.65 -20.77
N ALA A 39 14.79 -11.58 -20.95
CA ALA A 39 15.54 -12.65 -21.59
C ALA A 39 15.43 -13.98 -20.84
N LYS A 40 15.53 -13.95 -19.50
CA LYS A 40 15.38 -15.13 -18.65
C LYS A 40 13.97 -15.71 -18.68
N PHE A 41 12.97 -14.85 -18.60
CA PHE A 41 11.58 -15.25 -18.67
C PHE A 41 11.26 -15.91 -20.03
N MET A 42 11.72 -15.33 -21.14
CA MET A 42 11.54 -15.92 -22.47
C MET A 42 12.20 -17.28 -22.60
N HIS A 43 13.40 -17.44 -22.06
CA HIS A 43 14.10 -18.71 -22.06
C HIS A 43 13.29 -19.81 -21.34
N ILE A 44 12.73 -19.51 -20.15
CA ILE A 44 11.86 -20.45 -19.42
C ILE A 44 10.61 -20.82 -20.23
N ILE A 45 10.02 -19.84 -20.95
CA ILE A 45 8.86 -20.08 -21.79
C ILE A 45 9.21 -20.96 -23.01
N GLU A 46 10.36 -20.75 -23.63
CA GLU A 46 10.85 -21.58 -24.74
C GLU A 46 11.10 -23.02 -24.28
N GLU A 47 11.78 -23.22 -23.14
CA GLU A 47 11.97 -24.54 -22.54
C GLU A 47 10.64 -25.23 -22.24
N TYR A 48 9.65 -24.50 -21.71
CA TYR A 48 8.33 -25.05 -21.45
C TYR A 48 7.61 -25.49 -22.72
N LYS A 49 7.69 -24.68 -23.79
CA LYS A 49 7.05 -24.97 -25.08
C LYS A 49 7.69 -26.16 -25.80
N ASN A 50 9.00 -26.36 -25.61
CA ASN A 50 9.74 -27.45 -26.23
C ASN A 50 9.52 -28.80 -25.52
N ASP A 51 8.91 -28.81 -24.34
CA ASP A 51 8.55 -30.03 -23.62
C ASP A 51 7.17 -30.56 -24.07
N SER A 52 7.18 -31.50 -25.01
CA SER A 52 5.96 -32.11 -25.58
C SER A 52 5.13 -32.93 -24.59
N THR A 53 5.64 -33.16 -23.37
CA THR A 53 4.94 -33.92 -22.32
C THR A 53 4.12 -33.03 -21.39
N ARG A 54 4.28 -31.70 -21.47
CA ARG A 54 3.58 -30.76 -20.59
C ARG A 54 2.20 -30.38 -21.12
N GLY A 55 1.29 -30.21 -20.16
CA GLY A 55 -0.05 -29.67 -20.42
C GLY A 55 -0.05 -28.17 -20.72
N PRO A 56 -1.23 -27.55 -20.82
CA PRO A 56 -1.35 -26.12 -21.06
C PRO A 56 -0.81 -25.30 -19.88
N LEU A 57 -0.19 -24.15 -20.20
CA LEU A 57 0.40 -23.24 -19.22
C LEU A 57 -0.62 -22.77 -18.17
N THR A 58 -0.43 -23.21 -16.91
CA THR A 58 -1.32 -22.85 -15.80
C THR A 58 -0.94 -21.50 -15.18
N GLN A 59 -1.83 -20.93 -14.35
CA GLN A 59 -1.53 -19.72 -13.57
C GLN A 59 -0.41 -19.97 -12.55
N LYS A 60 -0.36 -21.18 -11.97
CA LYS A 60 0.70 -21.59 -11.04
C LYS A 60 2.07 -21.59 -11.72
N ASP A 61 2.13 -22.12 -12.95
CA ASP A 61 3.37 -22.16 -13.74
C ASP A 61 3.85 -20.75 -14.08
N ARG A 62 2.95 -19.88 -14.55
CA ARG A 62 3.28 -18.47 -14.84
C ARG A 62 3.90 -17.76 -13.64
N LYS A 63 3.28 -17.91 -12.47
CA LYS A 63 3.81 -17.34 -11.21
C LYS A 63 5.19 -17.89 -10.89
N ALA A 64 5.39 -19.19 -11.04
CA ALA A 64 6.68 -19.84 -10.82
C ALA A 64 7.76 -19.34 -11.79
N PHE A 65 7.42 -19.14 -13.07
CA PHE A 65 8.37 -18.66 -14.08
C PHE A 65 8.81 -17.23 -13.81
N ILE A 66 7.86 -16.34 -13.51
CA ILE A 66 8.18 -14.95 -13.14
C ILE A 66 9.04 -14.94 -11.87
N GLU A 67 8.71 -15.75 -10.87
CA GLU A 67 9.48 -15.80 -9.63
C GLU A 67 10.89 -16.37 -9.82
N SER A 68 11.07 -17.37 -10.69
CA SER A 68 12.37 -17.94 -11.02
C SER A 68 13.23 -16.93 -11.79
N ALA A 69 12.69 -16.35 -12.87
CA ALA A 69 13.37 -15.34 -13.67
C ALA A 69 13.77 -14.12 -12.82
N TYR A 70 12.90 -13.67 -11.92
CA TYR A 70 13.22 -12.59 -10.99
C TYR A 70 14.37 -12.96 -10.05
N LYS A 71 14.34 -14.13 -9.40
CA LYS A 71 15.40 -14.56 -8.47
C LYS A 71 16.77 -14.64 -9.14
N GLU A 72 16.83 -15.19 -10.35
CA GLU A 72 18.07 -15.26 -11.12
C GLU A 72 18.55 -13.86 -11.53
N THR A 73 17.65 -12.99 -11.99
CA THR A 73 17.98 -11.62 -12.39
C THR A 73 18.49 -10.80 -11.20
N ASP A 74 17.83 -10.91 -10.06
CA ASP A 74 18.21 -10.26 -8.81
C ASP A 74 19.61 -10.69 -8.35
N ALA A 75 19.93 -11.99 -8.45
CA ALA A 75 21.25 -12.52 -8.15
C ALA A 75 22.34 -12.03 -9.12
N ILE A 76 22.02 -11.83 -10.40
CA ILE A 76 22.96 -11.31 -11.40
C ILE A 76 23.18 -9.80 -11.23
N TYR A 77 22.10 -9.03 -11.03
CA TYR A 77 22.14 -7.57 -11.04
C TYR A 77 22.58 -6.97 -9.69
N PHE A 78 21.99 -7.45 -8.58
CA PHE A 78 22.31 -6.99 -7.23
C PHE A 78 23.37 -7.85 -6.54
N GLY A 79 23.39 -9.17 -6.80
CA GLY A 79 24.45 -10.09 -6.44
C GLY A 79 25.10 -9.92 -5.05
N LYS A 80 26.38 -10.25 -4.94
CA LYS A 80 27.19 -10.11 -3.71
C LYS A 80 27.93 -8.76 -3.63
N ARG A 81 27.59 -7.79 -4.48
CA ARG A 81 28.24 -6.47 -4.43
C ARG A 81 27.68 -5.66 -3.27
N LEU A 82 28.43 -4.67 -2.84
CA LEU A 82 27.92 -3.65 -1.93
C LEU A 82 26.82 -2.88 -2.66
N VAL A 83 25.65 -2.82 -2.04
CA VAL A 83 24.44 -2.18 -2.59
C VAL A 83 24.18 -0.92 -1.77
N THR A 84 23.97 0.21 -2.44
CA THR A 84 23.66 1.49 -1.78
C THR A 84 22.26 1.48 -1.16
N ASP A 85 21.97 2.38 -0.22
CA ASP A 85 20.62 2.50 0.37
C ASP A 85 19.53 2.74 -0.69
N GLN A 86 19.85 3.51 -1.74
CA GLN A 86 18.94 3.75 -2.86
C GLN A 86 18.67 2.46 -3.63
N GLU A 87 19.70 1.67 -3.93
CA GLU A 87 19.57 0.38 -4.62
C GLU A 87 18.87 -0.68 -3.75
N ILE A 88 19.05 -0.64 -2.42
CA ILE A 88 18.33 -1.50 -1.47
C ILE A 88 16.82 -1.20 -1.53
N LYS A 89 16.44 0.08 -1.54
CA LYS A 89 15.05 0.51 -1.73
C LYS A 89 14.53 0.10 -3.11
N LEU A 90 15.33 0.33 -4.16
CA LEU A 90 14.99 -0.03 -5.53
C LEU A 90 14.73 -1.54 -5.67
N ARG A 91 15.60 -2.39 -5.10
CA ARG A 91 15.44 -3.85 -5.06
C ARG A 91 14.14 -4.26 -4.36
N ALA A 92 13.81 -3.64 -3.24
CA ALA A 92 12.59 -3.93 -2.49
C ALA A 92 11.32 -3.54 -3.28
N LEU A 93 11.31 -2.35 -3.91
CA LEU A 93 10.20 -1.90 -4.75
C LEU A 93 10.04 -2.74 -6.00
N THR A 94 11.15 -3.05 -6.66
CA THR A 94 11.20 -3.96 -7.82
C THR A 94 10.52 -5.28 -7.48
N LYS A 95 10.82 -5.86 -6.31
CA LYS A 95 10.17 -7.08 -5.83
C LYS A 95 8.64 -6.95 -5.70
N VAL A 96 8.14 -5.82 -5.17
CA VAL A 96 6.70 -5.52 -5.07
C VAL A 96 6.07 -5.53 -6.45
N PHE A 97 6.62 -4.77 -7.40
CA PHE A 97 6.09 -4.70 -8.76
C PHE A 97 6.16 -6.04 -9.50
N TYR A 98 7.20 -6.85 -9.31
CA TYR A 98 7.22 -8.22 -9.87
C TYR A 98 6.16 -9.13 -9.26
N LYS A 99 5.86 -9.01 -7.96
CA LYS A 99 4.77 -9.77 -7.35
C LYS A 99 3.40 -9.29 -7.83
N VAL A 100 3.22 -8.00 -8.07
CA VAL A 100 2.03 -7.49 -8.78
C VAL A 100 1.93 -8.14 -10.15
N LEU A 101 2.99 -8.11 -10.95
CA LEU A 101 3.01 -8.73 -12.28
C LEU A 101 2.68 -10.24 -12.25
N ALA A 102 3.15 -10.96 -11.22
CA ALA A 102 2.96 -12.40 -11.08
C ALA A 102 1.57 -12.80 -10.54
N GLU A 103 0.97 -11.97 -9.69
CA GLU A 103 -0.30 -12.30 -9.00
C GLU A 103 -1.51 -11.59 -9.61
N GLU A 104 -1.31 -10.43 -10.23
CA GLU A 104 -2.37 -9.50 -10.62
C GLU A 104 -2.09 -8.98 -12.02
N PRO A 105 -2.46 -9.77 -13.02
CA PRO A 105 -1.74 -9.56 -14.23
C PRO A 105 -2.66 -8.81 -15.19
N TRP A 106 -2.38 -7.52 -15.29
CA TRP A 106 -3.34 -6.50 -15.70
C TRP A 106 -3.46 -6.26 -17.22
N SER A 107 -2.57 -6.84 -18.03
CA SER A 107 -2.54 -6.70 -19.49
C SER A 107 -3.09 -7.95 -20.18
N GLU A 108 -4.10 -7.76 -21.03
CA GLU A 108 -4.82 -8.80 -21.78
C GLU A 108 -3.90 -9.64 -22.68
N ASP A 109 -2.81 -9.03 -23.18
CA ASP A 109 -1.93 -9.63 -24.19
C ASP A 109 -1.00 -10.71 -23.62
N TRP A 110 -0.68 -10.65 -22.32
CA TRP A 110 0.26 -11.57 -21.68
C TRP A 110 -0.40 -12.33 -20.54
N ILE A 111 -1.47 -11.76 -19.97
CA ILE A 111 -2.02 -12.25 -18.74
C ILE A 111 -3.52 -11.97 -18.64
N ARG A 112 -4.26 -12.93 -18.07
CA ARG A 112 -5.69 -13.00 -18.32
C ARG A 112 -6.44 -11.91 -17.54
N ALA A 113 -7.29 -11.16 -18.24
CA ALA A 113 -8.30 -10.24 -17.72
C ALA A 113 -9.24 -10.74 -16.58
N PRO A 114 -9.47 -12.05 -16.30
CA PRO A 114 -10.44 -12.49 -15.30
C PRO A 114 -10.08 -12.25 -13.83
N ASP A 115 -8.81 -11.98 -13.47
CA ASP A 115 -8.40 -11.99 -12.05
C ASP A 115 -8.81 -10.71 -11.30
N VAL A 116 -8.89 -9.56 -11.97
CA VAL A 116 -9.38 -8.30 -11.39
C VAL A 116 -10.89 -8.37 -11.18
N GLU A 117 -11.61 -8.92 -12.15
CA GLU A 117 -13.07 -9.06 -12.08
C GLU A 117 -13.52 -10.20 -11.14
N ARG A 118 -12.72 -11.25 -10.95
CA ARG A 118 -12.99 -12.29 -9.93
C ARG A 118 -12.99 -11.70 -8.52
N LYS A 119 -12.23 -10.62 -8.28
CA LYS A 119 -12.18 -9.90 -7.00
C LYS A 119 -13.34 -8.92 -6.80
N LEU A 120 -14.21 -8.74 -7.81
CA LEU A 120 -15.47 -7.98 -7.68
C LEU A 120 -16.58 -8.76 -6.95
N SER A 121 -16.32 -10.01 -6.54
CA SER A 121 -17.29 -10.85 -5.82
C SER A 121 -17.76 -10.28 -4.48
N LYS A 122 -17.12 -9.22 -4.00
CA LYS A 122 -17.47 -8.51 -2.76
C LYS A 122 -18.33 -7.27 -3.00
N PHE A 123 -18.62 -6.94 -4.25
CA PHE A 123 -19.62 -5.93 -4.55
C PHE A 123 -21.01 -6.54 -4.58
N GLU A 124 -21.98 -5.80 -4.07
CA GLU A 124 -23.41 -6.04 -4.23
C GLU A 124 -24.01 -4.91 -5.09
N MET A 125 -25.06 -5.19 -5.86
CA MET A 125 -25.78 -4.15 -6.60
C MET A 125 -26.52 -3.28 -5.59
N HIS A 126 -26.43 -1.96 -5.71
CA HIS A 126 -27.21 -1.08 -4.85
C HIS A 126 -28.69 -1.24 -5.18
N LYS A 127 -29.56 -1.22 -4.15
CA LYS A 127 -31.00 -1.49 -4.31
C LYS A 127 -31.68 -0.59 -5.34
N ASP A 128 -31.26 0.67 -5.40
CA ASP A 128 -31.86 1.69 -6.27
C ASP A 128 -31.45 1.50 -7.74
N SER A 129 -30.34 0.78 -7.98
CA SER A 129 -29.81 0.51 -9.31
C SER A 129 -30.30 -0.81 -9.91
N VAL A 130 -30.93 -1.70 -9.13
CA VAL A 130 -31.38 -3.02 -9.59
C VAL A 130 -32.34 -2.90 -10.78
N ALA A 131 -33.33 -2.01 -10.70
CA ALA A 131 -34.33 -1.83 -11.75
C ALA A 131 -33.70 -1.29 -13.05
N LEU A 132 -32.80 -0.31 -12.95
CA LEU A 132 -32.09 0.26 -14.10
C LEU A 132 -31.14 -0.78 -14.71
N ALA A 133 -30.37 -1.49 -13.90
CA ALA A 133 -29.46 -2.54 -14.36
C ALA A 133 -30.21 -3.63 -15.13
N ALA A 134 -31.37 -4.07 -14.63
CA ALA A 134 -32.20 -5.07 -15.30
C ALA A 134 -32.70 -4.62 -16.69
N GLN A 135 -33.02 -3.33 -16.88
CA GLN A 135 -33.42 -2.79 -18.19
C GLN A 135 -32.32 -2.91 -19.25
N HIS A 136 -31.07 -2.93 -18.82
CA HIS A 136 -29.90 -3.06 -19.67
C HIS A 136 -29.30 -4.47 -19.68
N GLY A 137 -30.00 -5.48 -19.14
CA GLY A 137 -29.55 -6.87 -19.10
C GLY A 137 -28.38 -7.13 -18.14
N ILE A 138 -28.16 -6.25 -17.16
CA ILE A 138 -27.08 -6.33 -16.19
C ILE A 138 -27.62 -6.98 -14.92
N ILE A 139 -27.09 -8.15 -14.58
CA ILE A 139 -27.56 -8.95 -13.44
C ILE A 139 -26.64 -8.78 -12.24
N THR A 140 -25.32 -8.73 -12.48
CA THR A 140 -24.32 -8.67 -11.40
C THR A 140 -23.50 -7.39 -11.43
N PRO A 141 -22.92 -6.97 -10.29
CA PRO A 141 -21.95 -5.87 -10.24
C PRO A 141 -20.77 -6.07 -11.19
N ARG A 142 -20.34 -7.34 -11.36
CA ARG A 142 -19.28 -7.69 -12.30
C ARG A 142 -19.67 -7.35 -13.74
N ASP A 143 -20.90 -7.69 -14.14
CA ASP A 143 -21.41 -7.39 -15.47
C ASP A 143 -21.49 -5.88 -15.69
N ALA A 144 -21.91 -5.12 -14.67
CA ALA A 144 -21.97 -3.66 -14.72
C ALA A 144 -20.58 -3.04 -14.96
N VAL A 145 -19.57 -3.45 -14.17
CA VAL A 145 -18.20 -2.93 -14.29
C VAL A 145 -17.56 -3.36 -15.61
N LYS A 146 -17.80 -4.59 -16.06
CA LYS A 146 -17.31 -5.08 -17.35
C LYS A 146 -17.90 -4.29 -18.51
N ALA A 147 -19.23 -4.10 -18.52
CA ALA A 147 -19.93 -3.34 -19.55
C ALA A 147 -19.47 -1.87 -19.58
N ALA A 148 -19.30 -1.26 -18.40
CA ALA A 148 -18.75 0.09 -18.27
C ALA A 148 -17.32 0.20 -18.84
N ARG A 149 -16.47 -0.79 -18.58
CA ARG A 149 -15.10 -0.86 -19.13
C ARG A 149 -15.12 -0.98 -20.65
N GLU A 150 -15.92 -1.89 -21.19
CA GLU A 150 -16.05 -2.08 -22.64
C GLU A 150 -16.58 -0.83 -23.35
N ALA A 151 -17.57 -0.14 -22.75
CA ALA A 151 -18.07 1.13 -23.27
C ALA A 151 -16.99 2.22 -23.25
N SER A 152 -16.21 2.32 -22.18
CA SER A 152 -15.09 3.27 -22.08
C SER A 152 -14.00 3.00 -23.12
N VAL A 153 -13.63 1.73 -23.36
CA VAL A 153 -12.65 1.35 -24.38
C VAL A 153 -13.16 1.71 -25.78
N LYS A 154 -14.41 1.32 -26.11
CA LYS A 154 -15.03 1.67 -27.39
C LYS A 154 -15.09 3.19 -27.60
N GLN A 155 -15.35 3.96 -26.55
CA GLN A 155 -15.32 5.41 -26.61
C GLN A 155 -13.92 5.95 -26.90
N GLN A 156 -12.89 5.43 -26.23
CA GLN A 156 -11.51 5.85 -26.48
C GLN A 156 -11.04 5.47 -27.89
N GLU A 157 -11.43 4.32 -28.41
CA GLU A 157 -11.13 3.89 -29.78
C GLU A 157 -11.82 4.79 -30.81
N ALA A 158 -13.10 5.09 -30.60
CA ALA A 158 -13.86 6.00 -31.45
C ALA A 158 -13.27 7.43 -31.46
N LEU A 159 -12.78 7.92 -30.32
CA LEU A 159 -12.12 9.23 -30.21
C LEU A 159 -10.73 9.27 -30.85
N LYS A 160 -10.07 8.12 -31.02
CA LYS A 160 -8.76 8.02 -31.66
C LYS A 160 -8.84 7.88 -33.17
N ASP A 161 -10.01 7.55 -33.73
CA ASP A 161 -10.19 7.46 -35.18
C ASP A 161 -10.24 8.87 -35.80
N PRO A 162 -9.23 9.28 -36.60
CA PRO A 162 -9.20 10.59 -37.23
C PRO A 162 -10.32 10.80 -38.26
N LYS A 163 -11.05 9.74 -38.65
CA LYS A 163 -12.20 9.79 -39.55
C LYS A 163 -13.55 9.83 -38.81
N ALA A 164 -13.56 9.77 -37.48
CA ALA A 164 -14.79 9.86 -36.72
C ALA A 164 -15.43 11.26 -36.93
N PRO A 165 -16.75 11.32 -37.22
CA PRO A 165 -17.50 12.56 -37.23
C PRO A 165 -17.25 13.35 -35.94
N LYS A 166 -17.02 14.67 -36.03
CA LYS A 166 -16.78 15.55 -34.88
C LYS A 166 -17.91 15.54 -33.83
N ASP A 167 -19.09 15.04 -34.20
CA ASP A 167 -20.28 14.91 -33.37
C ASP A 167 -20.69 13.45 -33.09
N LEU A 168 -19.73 12.51 -33.04
CA LEU A 168 -20.03 11.13 -32.68
C LEU A 168 -20.54 11.08 -31.22
N LYS A 169 -21.86 11.04 -31.03
CA LYS A 169 -22.48 10.73 -29.74
C LYS A 169 -22.21 9.26 -29.41
N VAL A 170 -21.08 9.00 -28.77
CA VAL A 170 -20.80 7.68 -28.22
C VAL A 170 -21.76 7.45 -27.06
N ASP A 171 -22.56 6.40 -27.17
CA ASP A 171 -23.40 5.94 -26.07
C ASP A 171 -22.49 5.45 -24.94
N ARG A 172 -22.50 6.19 -23.83
CA ARG A 172 -21.74 5.85 -22.63
C ARG A 172 -22.45 4.80 -21.79
N GLY A 173 -23.69 4.44 -22.12
CA GLY A 173 -24.54 3.58 -21.33
C GLY A 173 -24.94 4.22 -19.98
N PRO A 174 -25.76 3.50 -19.19
CA PRO A 174 -26.28 3.99 -17.90
C PRO A 174 -25.27 3.78 -16.76
N TYR A 175 -24.00 3.49 -17.04
CA TYR A 175 -23.08 2.94 -16.03
C TYR A 175 -22.63 3.96 -14.96
N ASP A 176 -22.86 5.25 -15.21
CA ASP A 176 -22.72 6.30 -14.20
C ASP A 176 -23.86 6.26 -13.17
N ASP A 177 -25.06 5.82 -13.59
CA ASP A 177 -26.27 5.74 -12.77
C ASP A 177 -26.49 4.35 -12.12
N ILE A 178 -25.72 3.35 -12.56
CA ILE A 178 -25.69 2.02 -11.93
C ILE A 178 -24.66 2.04 -10.80
N GLU A 179 -25.16 1.99 -9.58
CA GLU A 179 -24.36 2.00 -8.36
C GLU A 179 -24.20 0.60 -7.75
N ILE A 180 -23.03 0.38 -7.17
CA ILE A 180 -22.66 -0.85 -6.48
C ILE A 180 -22.06 -0.49 -5.12
N ILE A 181 -22.23 -1.37 -4.14
CA ILE A 181 -21.68 -1.19 -2.78
C ILE A 181 -20.63 -2.26 -2.50
N TYR A 182 -19.56 -1.88 -1.81
CA TYR A 182 -18.51 -2.82 -1.42
C TYR A 182 -18.78 -3.41 -0.03
N ILE A 183 -18.88 -4.72 0.05
CA ILE A 183 -19.05 -5.46 1.30
C ILE A 183 -17.70 -6.03 1.75
N ALA A 184 -17.14 -5.41 2.79
CA ALA A 184 -15.87 -5.85 3.36
C ALA A 184 -15.95 -7.29 3.89
N GLY A 185 -14.92 -8.09 3.62
CA GLY A 185 -14.83 -9.45 4.14
C GLY A 185 -14.73 -9.46 5.67
N THR A 186 -15.66 -10.17 6.33
CA THR A 186 -15.69 -10.33 7.78
C THR A 186 -15.26 -11.73 8.22
N VAL A 187 -15.12 -11.95 9.52
CA VAL A 187 -14.72 -13.23 10.11
C VAL A 187 -15.82 -14.30 10.12
N SER A 188 -17.06 -13.97 9.76
CA SER A 188 -18.18 -14.92 9.68
C SER A 188 -19.33 -14.41 8.79
N SER A 189 -20.11 -15.31 8.21
CA SER A 189 -21.31 -14.93 7.44
C SER A 189 -22.30 -14.10 8.28
N THR A 190 -22.45 -14.42 9.57
CA THR A 190 -23.28 -13.63 10.50
C THR A 190 -22.78 -12.20 10.65
N ALA A 191 -21.47 -11.97 10.71
CA ALA A 191 -20.90 -10.63 10.77
C ALA A 191 -21.12 -9.86 9.45
N THR A 192 -20.99 -10.54 8.30
CA THR A 192 -21.30 -9.95 6.98
C THR A 192 -22.79 -9.57 6.85
N ASN A 193 -23.68 -10.40 7.36
CA ASN A 193 -25.13 -10.15 7.32
C ASN A 193 -25.57 -8.99 8.23
N ARG A 194 -24.78 -8.67 9.27
CA ARG A 194 -25.02 -7.52 10.16
C ARG A 194 -24.52 -6.19 9.61
N ILE A 195 -23.82 -6.20 8.47
CA ILE A 195 -23.39 -4.97 7.81
C ILE A 195 -24.63 -4.23 7.30
N ASP A 196 -24.78 -2.98 7.73
CA ASP A 196 -25.82 -2.10 7.24
C ASP A 196 -25.46 -1.57 5.85
N ARG A 197 -26.08 -2.14 4.83
CA ARG A 197 -25.84 -1.80 3.41
C ARG A 197 -26.28 -0.39 3.06
N GLU A 198 -27.25 0.14 3.77
CA GLU A 198 -27.78 1.50 3.58
C GLU A 198 -26.80 2.57 4.05
N SER A 199 -25.89 2.21 4.95
CA SER A 199 -24.86 3.12 5.47
C SER A 199 -23.59 3.15 4.62
N ILE A 200 -23.46 2.25 3.64
CA ILE A 200 -22.27 2.16 2.77
C ILE A 200 -22.45 3.14 1.62
N TYR A 201 -21.41 3.91 1.34
CA TYR A 201 -21.41 4.84 0.21
C TYR A 201 -21.51 4.06 -1.12
N PRO A 202 -22.56 4.26 -1.93
CA PRO A 202 -22.66 3.65 -3.24
C PRO A 202 -21.65 4.27 -4.21
N VAL A 203 -21.05 3.45 -5.07
CA VAL A 203 -20.13 3.90 -6.11
C VAL A 203 -20.62 3.49 -7.48
N SER A 204 -20.50 4.37 -8.47
CA SER A 204 -20.91 4.05 -9.84
C SER A 204 -20.04 2.94 -10.44
N ALA A 205 -20.64 2.05 -11.21
CA ALA A 205 -19.93 0.99 -11.93
C ALA A 205 -18.86 1.57 -12.88
N SER A 206 -19.14 2.72 -13.49
CA SER A 206 -18.18 3.48 -14.30
C SER A 206 -16.97 3.96 -13.53
N SER A 207 -17.12 4.40 -12.28
CA SER A 207 -16.01 4.86 -11.44
C SER A 207 -15.08 3.71 -11.10
N VAL A 208 -15.65 2.55 -10.75
CA VAL A 208 -14.87 1.33 -10.49
C VAL A 208 -14.12 0.90 -11.76
N ALA A 209 -14.82 0.83 -12.90
CA ALA A 209 -14.22 0.49 -14.19
C ALA A 209 -13.07 1.45 -14.56
N ASN A 210 -13.26 2.75 -14.37
CA ASN A 210 -12.26 3.76 -14.64
C ASN A 210 -11.01 3.62 -13.75
N VAL A 211 -11.17 3.31 -12.46
CA VAL A 211 -10.03 3.06 -11.56
C VAL A 211 -9.26 1.81 -11.95
N LEU A 212 -9.95 0.73 -12.33
CA LEU A 212 -9.30 -0.50 -12.79
C LEU A 212 -8.57 -0.28 -14.13
N GLN A 213 -9.18 0.45 -15.06
CA GLN A 213 -8.62 0.76 -16.38
C GLN A 213 -7.41 1.69 -16.32
N ASN A 214 -7.35 2.56 -15.30
CA ASN A 214 -6.24 3.50 -15.10
C ASN A 214 -5.37 3.14 -13.90
N HIS A 215 -5.37 1.85 -13.50
CA HIS A 215 -4.52 1.39 -12.42
C HIS A 215 -3.03 1.57 -12.80
N ILE A 216 -2.20 2.10 -11.89
CA ILE A 216 -0.81 2.46 -12.21
C ILE A 216 0.06 1.28 -12.68
N CYS A 217 -0.30 0.06 -12.25
CA CYS A 217 0.38 -1.17 -12.65
C CYS A 217 -0.25 -1.85 -13.87
N ARG A 218 -1.27 -1.26 -14.51
CA ARG A 218 -2.06 -1.96 -15.54
C ARG A 218 -1.22 -2.37 -16.75
N ASP A 219 -0.51 -1.40 -17.31
CA ASP A 219 0.32 -1.60 -18.50
C ASP A 219 1.79 -1.83 -18.13
N MET A 220 2.04 -2.29 -16.90
CA MET A 220 3.39 -2.46 -16.39
C MET A 220 4.04 -3.72 -16.98
N VAL A 221 4.99 -3.50 -17.89
CA VAL A 221 5.84 -4.54 -18.49
C VAL A 221 7.29 -4.52 -18.01
N ARG A 222 7.69 -3.44 -17.31
CA ARG A 222 9.05 -3.19 -16.82
C ARG A 222 9.05 -2.83 -15.33
N PRO A 223 8.93 -3.82 -14.43
CA PRO A 223 8.82 -3.59 -12.99
C PRO A 223 10.00 -2.84 -12.37
N PHE A 224 11.22 -3.03 -12.88
CA PHE A 224 12.38 -2.30 -12.38
C PHE A 224 12.33 -0.82 -12.79
N SER A 225 12.03 -0.50 -14.05
CA SER A 225 11.81 0.89 -14.48
C SER A 225 10.65 1.56 -13.71
N MET A 226 9.58 0.82 -13.39
CA MET A 226 8.51 1.33 -12.53
C MET A 226 9.04 1.65 -11.11
N ALA A 227 9.87 0.78 -10.54
CA ALA A 227 10.49 1.04 -9.25
C ALA A 227 11.41 2.29 -9.30
N GLU A 228 12.20 2.45 -10.36
CA GLU A 228 13.04 3.64 -10.56
C GLU A 228 12.20 4.91 -10.64
N ARG A 229 11.07 4.86 -11.36
CA ARG A 229 10.11 5.96 -11.44
C ARG A 229 9.64 6.38 -10.04
N PHE A 230 9.23 5.45 -9.19
CA PHE A 230 8.83 5.76 -7.81
C PHE A 230 9.99 6.32 -6.98
N VAL A 231 11.17 5.70 -7.07
CA VAL A 231 12.34 6.13 -6.29
C VAL A 231 12.72 7.57 -6.63
N ASN A 232 12.77 7.88 -7.93
CA ASN A 232 13.26 9.15 -8.47
C ASN A 232 12.16 10.21 -8.68
N CYS A 233 10.89 9.89 -8.45
CA CYS A 233 9.77 10.81 -8.62
C CYS A 233 9.90 12.00 -7.66
N THR A 234 10.07 13.18 -8.24
CA THR A 234 10.16 14.47 -7.56
C THR A 234 9.22 15.51 -8.18
N ASP A 235 8.63 15.20 -9.33
CA ASP A 235 7.67 16.06 -9.99
C ASP A 235 6.38 16.17 -9.17
N THR A 236 5.95 17.40 -8.94
CA THR A 236 4.80 17.68 -8.06
C THR A 236 3.51 17.15 -8.67
N LYS A 237 3.33 17.34 -9.98
CA LYS A 237 2.12 16.88 -10.69
C LYS A 237 2.03 15.37 -10.68
N GLU A 238 3.15 14.69 -10.94
CA GLU A 238 3.19 13.23 -10.86
C GLU A 238 2.88 12.70 -9.44
N LEU A 239 3.40 13.34 -8.39
CA LEU A 239 3.09 12.98 -7.00
C LEU A 239 1.60 13.19 -6.67
N GLU A 240 0.99 14.28 -7.17
CA GLU A 240 -0.44 14.54 -7.06
C GLU A 240 -1.28 13.49 -7.79
N ASP A 241 -0.89 13.11 -9.00
CA ASP A 241 -1.54 12.08 -9.80
C ASP A 241 -1.46 10.70 -9.12
N MET A 242 -0.29 10.33 -8.57
CA MET A 242 -0.13 9.11 -7.78
C MET A 242 -1.01 9.12 -6.54
N ARG A 243 -1.09 10.26 -5.84
CA ARG A 243 -1.99 10.40 -4.67
C ARG A 243 -3.44 10.25 -5.08
N ARG A 244 -3.85 10.89 -6.17
CA ARG A 244 -5.21 10.81 -6.71
C ARG A 244 -5.55 9.37 -7.05
N PHE A 245 -4.66 8.64 -7.71
CA PHE A 245 -4.79 7.21 -7.95
C PHE A 245 -5.03 6.43 -6.65
N ALA A 246 -4.17 6.60 -5.64
CA ALA A 246 -4.30 5.86 -4.38
C ALA A 246 -5.59 6.20 -3.63
N CYS A 247 -6.03 7.46 -3.67
CA CYS A 247 -7.32 7.87 -3.12
C CYS A 247 -8.48 7.22 -3.87
N ASN A 248 -8.46 7.25 -5.20
CA ASN A 248 -9.48 6.62 -6.03
C ASN A 248 -9.56 5.11 -5.81
N VAL A 249 -8.44 4.42 -5.56
CA VAL A 249 -8.46 3.00 -5.18
C VAL A 249 -9.18 2.81 -3.85
N CYS A 250 -8.89 3.63 -2.83
CA CYS A 250 -9.61 3.55 -1.55
C CYS A 250 -11.11 3.83 -1.70
N ASP A 251 -11.47 4.79 -2.55
CA ASP A 251 -12.84 5.29 -2.65
C ASP A 251 -13.71 4.41 -3.57
N PHE A 252 -13.18 3.96 -4.71
CA PHE A 252 -13.96 3.28 -5.75
C PHE A 252 -13.56 1.81 -5.95
N ALA A 253 -12.33 1.43 -5.60
CA ALA A 253 -11.84 0.06 -5.76
C ALA A 253 -11.29 -0.57 -4.46
N PRO A 254 -12.01 -0.48 -3.31
CA PRO A 254 -11.50 -0.94 -2.01
C PRO A 254 -11.22 -2.45 -1.96
N HIS A 255 -11.82 -3.24 -2.86
CA HIS A 255 -11.51 -4.66 -3.05
C HIS A 255 -10.04 -4.92 -3.44
N LEU A 256 -9.36 -3.94 -4.05
CA LEU A 256 -7.92 -4.02 -4.33
C LEU A 256 -7.05 -3.95 -3.07
N LEU A 257 -7.65 -3.54 -1.95
CA LEU A 257 -6.98 -3.44 -0.66
C LEU A 257 -7.34 -4.61 0.26
N ASP A 258 -8.19 -5.53 -0.19
CA ASP A 258 -8.57 -6.71 0.59
C ASP A 258 -7.56 -7.85 0.45
N ASN A 259 -7.80 -8.95 1.19
CA ASN A 259 -6.90 -10.09 1.32
C ASN A 259 -6.37 -10.57 -0.04
N ASP A 260 -5.06 -10.78 -0.08
CA ASP A 260 -4.34 -11.43 -1.17
C ASP A 260 -4.22 -10.57 -2.43
N ASN A 261 -4.12 -9.26 -2.21
CA ASN A 261 -3.88 -8.28 -3.25
C ASN A 261 -2.58 -7.51 -2.96
N VAL A 262 -1.59 -7.65 -3.84
CA VAL A 262 -0.30 -6.95 -3.73
C VAL A 262 -0.48 -5.45 -3.96
N SER A 263 -1.54 -5.02 -4.65
CA SER A 263 -1.91 -3.60 -4.79
C SER A 263 -2.13 -2.89 -3.45
N LEU A 264 -2.42 -3.62 -2.36
CA LEU A 264 -2.38 -3.04 -1.01
C LEU A 264 -1.02 -2.39 -0.71
N LEU A 265 0.08 -3.07 -1.05
CA LEU A 265 1.43 -2.51 -0.84
C LEU A 265 1.64 -1.30 -1.76
N VAL A 266 1.18 -1.34 -3.00
CA VAL A 266 1.28 -0.19 -3.92
C VAL A 266 0.56 1.05 -3.36
N VAL A 267 -0.65 0.88 -2.84
CA VAL A 267 -1.39 1.99 -2.21
C VAL A 267 -0.71 2.45 -0.92
N LEU A 268 -0.16 1.53 -0.12
CA LEU A 268 0.59 1.87 1.09
C LEU A 268 1.97 2.49 0.82
N LEU A 269 2.49 2.46 -0.41
CA LEU A 269 3.64 3.29 -0.79
C LEU A 269 3.25 4.78 -0.83
N ILE A 270 2.00 5.08 -1.20
CA ILE A 270 1.54 6.44 -1.54
C ILE A 270 0.75 7.08 -0.39
N LEU A 271 -0.14 6.31 0.23
CA LEU A 271 -0.97 6.75 1.35
C LEU A 271 -0.56 6.06 2.64
N SER A 272 -0.60 6.82 3.74
CA SER A 272 -0.44 6.23 5.06
C SER A 272 -1.62 5.30 5.36
N ARG A 273 -1.37 4.24 6.15
CA ARG A 273 -2.44 3.35 6.62
C ARG A 273 -3.58 4.13 7.28
N SER A 274 -3.26 5.15 8.08
CA SER A 274 -4.25 6.02 8.73
C SER A 274 -5.14 6.76 7.74
N ASP A 275 -4.58 7.23 6.62
CA ASP A 275 -5.37 7.92 5.60
C ASP A 275 -6.31 6.95 4.87
N CYS A 276 -5.84 5.74 4.56
CA CYS A 276 -6.70 4.71 3.98
C CYS A 276 -7.84 4.32 4.94
N CYS A 277 -7.54 4.13 6.22
CA CYS A 277 -8.57 3.83 7.23
C CYS A 277 -9.60 4.96 7.34
N ARG A 278 -9.17 6.23 7.44
CA ARG A 278 -10.09 7.36 7.51
C ARG A 278 -11.03 7.42 6.29
N ARG A 279 -10.52 7.12 5.09
CA ARG A 279 -11.35 7.07 3.88
C ARG A 279 -12.36 5.94 3.91
N PHE A 280 -11.95 4.76 4.38
CA PHE A 280 -12.84 3.61 4.52
C PHE A 280 -13.99 3.92 5.48
N GLU A 281 -13.69 4.53 6.61
CA GLU A 281 -14.68 4.98 7.58
C GLU A 281 -15.65 6.00 6.96
N ASN A 282 -15.14 6.99 6.21
CA ASN A 282 -15.97 7.97 5.50
C ASN A 282 -16.90 7.33 4.45
N ASN A 283 -16.52 6.18 3.89
CA ASN A 283 -17.33 5.45 2.90
C ASN A 283 -18.27 4.42 3.55
N GLY A 284 -18.38 4.39 4.89
CA GLY A 284 -19.18 3.40 5.61
C GLY A 284 -18.59 1.99 5.60
N ILE A 285 -17.34 1.83 5.15
CA ILE A 285 -16.65 0.53 5.11
C ILE A 285 -16.06 0.24 6.48
N ARG A 286 -16.77 -0.58 7.26
CA ARG A 286 -16.36 -0.95 8.63
C ARG A 286 -14.98 -1.63 8.64
N ILE A 287 -14.06 -1.10 9.45
CA ILE A 287 -12.66 -1.53 9.56
C ILE A 287 -12.46 -2.53 10.72
N GLU A 288 -13.51 -3.23 11.13
CA GLU A 288 -13.37 -4.21 12.21
C GLU A 288 -12.64 -5.46 11.70
N GLY A 289 -11.32 -5.43 11.87
CA GLY A 289 -10.46 -6.61 11.81
C GLY A 289 -9.92 -7.03 10.45
N SER A 290 -10.18 -6.30 9.36
CA SER A 290 -9.92 -6.85 8.03
C SER A 290 -9.22 -5.85 7.11
N THR A 291 -9.89 -5.02 6.32
CA THR A 291 -9.38 -4.57 5.01
C THR A 291 -8.01 -3.90 4.97
N ILE A 292 -7.66 -2.97 5.87
CA ILE A 292 -6.34 -2.28 5.86
C ILE A 292 -5.69 -2.26 7.25
N SER A 293 -5.76 -3.39 7.96
CA SER A 293 -5.14 -3.51 9.29
C SER A 293 -3.62 -3.61 9.21
N HIS A 294 -2.94 -3.28 10.32
CA HIS A 294 -1.51 -3.56 10.48
C HIS A 294 -1.18 -5.03 10.16
N ARG A 295 -2.02 -5.95 10.68
CA ARG A 295 -1.86 -7.39 10.46
C ARG A 295 -1.90 -7.77 8.99
N LYS A 296 -2.75 -7.13 8.18
CA LYS A 296 -2.82 -7.40 6.73
C LYS A 296 -1.62 -6.88 5.98
N ALA A 297 -1.20 -5.64 6.25
CA ALA A 297 0.04 -5.10 5.69
C ALA A 297 1.23 -6.01 6.01
N GLU A 298 1.36 -6.46 7.26
CA GLU A 298 2.41 -7.41 7.67
C GLU A 298 2.27 -8.78 7.01
N CYS A 299 1.05 -9.30 6.85
CA CYS A 299 0.80 -10.55 6.13
C CYS A 299 1.25 -10.46 4.67
N MET A 300 0.94 -9.36 3.98
CA MET A 300 1.38 -9.13 2.60
C MET A 300 2.90 -9.04 2.50
N LYS A 301 3.57 -8.33 3.41
CA LYS A 301 5.04 -8.32 3.49
C LYS A 301 5.62 -9.72 3.72
N ASN A 302 4.99 -10.54 4.57
CA ASN A 302 5.41 -11.92 4.76
C ASN A 302 5.20 -12.76 3.49
N LYS A 303 4.15 -12.50 2.69
CA LYS A 303 3.94 -13.12 1.37
C LYS A 303 4.96 -12.68 0.32
N MET A 304 5.54 -11.49 0.47
CA MET A 304 6.73 -11.08 -0.28
C MET A 304 7.96 -11.91 0.11
N GLY A 305 7.90 -12.71 1.18
CA GLY A 305 9.03 -13.44 1.74
C GLY A 305 9.91 -12.59 2.65
N TRP A 306 9.46 -11.40 3.07
CA TRP A 306 10.14 -10.60 4.09
C TRP A 306 9.63 -11.04 5.46
N ARG A 307 10.38 -11.91 6.13
CA ARG A 307 10.02 -12.50 7.42
C ARG A 307 10.56 -11.70 8.60
N SER A 308 11.73 -11.06 8.44
CA SER A 308 12.34 -10.25 9.49
C SER A 308 12.04 -8.75 9.32
N SER A 309 12.20 -7.98 10.40
CA SER A 309 12.09 -6.51 10.34
C SER A 309 13.16 -5.88 9.43
N GLU A 310 14.34 -6.49 9.36
CA GLU A 310 15.45 -6.03 8.51
C GLU A 310 15.11 -6.15 7.02
N GLU A 311 14.45 -7.24 6.64
CA GLU A 311 13.99 -7.45 5.26
C GLU A 311 12.84 -6.51 4.85
N LYS A 312 12.02 -6.09 5.82
CA LYS A 312 10.89 -5.16 5.62
C LYS A 312 11.33 -3.71 5.58
N LYS A 313 12.40 -3.37 6.30
CA LYS A 313 12.91 -2.00 6.51
C LYS A 313 13.10 -1.21 5.20
N PRO A 314 13.67 -1.76 4.11
CA PRO A 314 13.81 -1.03 2.85
C PRO A 314 12.50 -0.49 2.29
N TYR A 315 11.47 -1.33 2.30
CA TYR A 315 10.13 -0.96 1.85
C TYR A 315 9.50 0.06 2.78
N ASP A 316 9.53 -0.18 4.10
CA ASP A 316 8.89 0.70 5.08
C ASP A 316 9.54 2.09 5.16
N SER A 317 10.87 2.15 5.10
CA SER A 317 11.62 3.40 5.04
C SER A 317 11.25 4.19 3.78
N PHE A 318 11.23 3.53 2.62
CA PHE A 318 10.86 4.18 1.38
C PHE A 318 9.41 4.66 1.39
N ALA A 319 8.46 3.83 1.86
CA ALA A 319 7.05 4.20 1.94
C ALA A 319 6.86 5.46 2.79
N SER A 320 7.51 5.55 3.96
CA SER A 320 7.46 6.73 4.82
C SER A 320 8.00 7.99 4.13
N GLU A 321 9.14 7.88 3.46
CA GLU A 321 9.75 8.97 2.69
C GLU A 321 8.87 9.41 1.50
N PHE A 322 8.29 8.45 0.78
CA PHE A 322 7.46 8.70 -0.39
C PHE A 322 6.11 9.33 0.00
N GLN A 323 5.44 8.79 1.03
CA GLN A 323 4.24 9.40 1.61
C GLN A 323 4.48 10.84 2.06
N THR A 324 5.66 11.13 2.63
CA THR A 324 6.03 12.49 3.02
C THR A 324 6.19 13.40 1.79
N ARG A 325 6.85 12.93 0.72
CA ARG A 325 6.94 13.67 -0.56
C ARG A 325 5.56 13.95 -1.14
N VAL A 326 4.71 12.94 -1.23
CA VAL A 326 3.33 13.05 -1.73
C VAL A 326 2.52 14.04 -0.90
N LYS A 327 2.60 13.96 0.43
CA LYS A 327 1.91 14.89 1.34
C LYS A 327 2.38 16.32 1.14
N ASN A 328 3.68 16.55 1.01
CA ASN A 328 4.25 17.88 0.80
C ASN A 328 3.88 18.48 -0.57
N ALA A 329 3.73 17.65 -1.60
CA ALA A 329 3.25 18.07 -2.91
C ALA A 329 1.78 18.54 -2.84
N CYS A 330 0.91 17.75 -2.21
CA CYS A 330 -0.54 18.02 -2.18
C CYS A 330 -0.97 19.06 -1.13
N PHE A 331 -0.18 19.17 -0.05
CA PHE A 331 -0.42 20.10 1.05
C PHE A 331 0.89 20.82 1.36
N PRO A 332 1.35 21.71 0.47
CA PRO A 332 2.56 22.47 0.73
C PRO A 332 2.36 23.18 2.05
N ALA A 333 3.25 22.93 3.01
CA ALA A 333 3.20 23.60 4.31
C ALA A 333 3.00 25.09 4.04
N PRO A 334 2.04 25.77 4.70
CA PRO A 334 1.86 27.20 4.53
C PRO A 334 3.23 27.80 4.71
N ARG A 335 3.82 28.34 3.62
CA ARG A 335 5.13 28.95 3.69
C ARG A 335 4.91 30.04 4.70
N ALA A 336 5.38 29.83 5.93
CA ALA A 336 5.37 30.85 6.95
C ALA A 336 6.05 32.02 6.26
N HIS A 337 5.27 33.03 5.89
CA HIS A 337 5.80 34.27 5.40
C HIS A 337 6.85 34.61 6.45
N ARG A 338 8.13 34.58 6.05
CA ARG A 338 9.23 35.11 6.84
C ARG A 338 8.97 36.61 6.94
N LEU A 339 7.96 36.98 7.73
CA LEU A 339 7.94 38.23 8.46
C LEU A 339 9.12 38.08 9.40
N GLY A 340 10.23 38.70 9.01
CA GLY A 340 11.37 38.90 9.87
C GLY A 340 10.94 39.69 11.09
N ASN A 341 10.43 39.00 12.11
CA ASN A 341 10.16 39.58 13.40
C ASN A 341 11.09 38.91 14.41
N ARG A 342 12.16 39.66 14.66
CA ARG A 342 12.92 39.77 15.91
C ARG A 342 12.38 38.90 17.03
N LYS A 343 13.26 38.03 17.54
CA LYS A 343 13.14 37.40 18.86
C LYS A 343 12.63 38.43 19.87
N PRO A 344 11.58 38.15 20.68
CA PRO A 344 11.29 39.00 21.82
C PRO A 344 12.44 38.85 22.82
N MET A 345 13.27 39.90 22.88
CA MET A 345 14.28 40.10 23.91
C MET A 345 13.57 40.18 25.25
N ARG A 346 13.72 39.14 26.06
CA ARG A 346 13.19 39.05 27.43
C ARG A 346 13.86 40.16 28.24
N LYS A 347 13.14 41.24 28.54
CA LYS A 347 13.58 42.28 29.47
C LYS A 347 13.62 41.68 30.88
N SER A 348 14.81 41.42 31.40
CA SER A 348 15.03 41.20 32.83
C SER A 348 15.14 42.56 33.53
N LEU A 349 14.24 42.84 34.47
CA LEU A 349 14.38 43.92 35.43
C LEU A 349 15.29 43.43 36.56
N THR A 350 16.46 44.04 36.71
CA THR A 350 17.30 43.99 37.91
C THR A 350 16.70 44.87 39.01
N PRO A 351 17.04 44.65 40.30
CA PRO A 351 18.07 45.53 40.87
C PRO A 351 19.02 44.90 41.93
N ASN A 352 20.27 45.37 41.89
CA ASN A 352 21.26 45.55 42.96
C ASN A 352 21.81 44.36 43.79
N THR A 353 23.10 44.07 43.61
CA THR A 353 24.11 44.04 44.70
C THR A 353 25.55 43.98 44.14
N PRO A 354 26.55 44.68 44.73
CA PRO A 354 27.95 44.62 44.30
C PRO A 354 28.79 43.71 45.23
N GLY A 355 29.81 43.01 44.70
CA GLY A 355 30.92 42.50 45.52
C GLY A 355 31.60 41.22 45.07
N THR A 356 32.84 41.38 44.56
CA THR A 356 34.04 40.52 44.69
C THR A 356 34.10 39.07 44.16
N PRO A 357 35.27 38.64 43.61
CA PRO A 357 35.52 37.28 43.12
C PRO A 357 36.25 36.39 44.16
N GLN A 358 36.05 35.07 44.12
CA GLN A 358 37.04 33.98 44.41
C GLN A 358 36.32 32.60 44.53
N VAL A 359 36.77 31.59 43.77
CA VAL A 359 37.52 30.37 44.19
C VAL A 359 36.65 29.19 44.68
N TYR A 360 36.85 28.05 43.99
CA TYR A 360 36.60 26.63 44.33
C TYR A 360 35.70 26.26 45.55
N ALA A 361 34.69 25.40 45.31
CA ALA A 361 34.71 23.97 45.64
C ALA A 361 33.31 23.32 45.85
N GLN A 362 33.25 22.02 45.52
CA GLN A 362 32.35 20.94 45.98
C GLN A 362 31.02 20.64 45.23
N PRO A 363 30.71 19.34 45.00
CA PRO A 363 29.53 18.88 44.29
C PRO A 363 28.37 18.63 45.26
N HIS A 364 27.16 19.11 44.92
CA HIS A 364 25.94 18.72 45.62
C HIS A 364 25.27 17.55 44.91
N MET A 365 25.27 16.41 45.61
CA MET A 365 24.34 15.30 45.40
C MET A 365 22.90 15.81 45.58
N GLY A 366 22.04 15.59 44.60
CA GLY A 366 20.65 16.02 44.64
C GLY A 366 19.75 15.15 43.75
N TYR A 367 19.10 14.17 44.41
CA TYR A 367 17.77 13.62 44.13
C TYR A 367 17.25 13.65 42.68
N VAL A 368 17.23 12.48 42.04
CA VAL A 368 16.48 12.24 40.80
C VAL A 368 15.00 12.06 41.15
N ALA A 369 14.18 13.03 40.78
CA ALA A 369 12.72 12.87 40.77
C ALA A 369 12.28 12.02 39.56
N PRO A 370 11.29 11.11 39.69
CA PRO A 370 10.82 10.28 38.60
C PRO A 370 10.05 11.10 37.55
N PRO A 371 10.07 10.70 36.26
CA PRO A 371 9.40 11.45 35.20
C PRO A 371 7.88 11.39 35.38
N GLN A 372 7.26 12.55 35.55
CA GLN A 372 5.81 12.68 35.45
C GLN A 372 5.39 12.51 33.98
N VAL A 373 4.54 11.53 33.72
CA VAL A 373 3.85 11.34 32.46
C VAL A 373 2.85 12.49 32.29
N ARG A 374 3.22 13.50 31.51
CA ARG A 374 2.25 14.47 30.98
C ARG A 374 1.64 13.91 29.70
N GLN A 375 0.37 13.58 29.80
CA GLN A 375 -0.50 13.19 28.70
C GLN A 375 -1.01 14.47 28.03
N ASP A 376 -0.12 15.20 27.34
CA ASP A 376 -0.50 16.38 26.57
C ASP A 376 -0.68 16.01 25.09
N GLY A 377 -1.86 16.34 24.61
CA GLY A 377 -2.44 15.87 23.38
C GLY A 377 -1.73 16.33 22.10
N VAL A 378 -2.13 15.61 21.06
CA VAL A 378 -1.96 15.84 19.63
C VAL A 378 -1.85 17.33 19.29
N ASN A 379 -0.61 17.78 19.10
CA ASN A 379 -0.32 19.14 18.64
C ASN A 379 -0.52 19.20 17.11
N SER A 380 -1.77 19.41 16.72
CA SER A 380 -2.17 19.80 15.37
C SER A 380 -1.97 21.31 15.27
N GLY A 381 -0.90 21.76 14.61
CA GLY A 381 -0.59 23.18 14.40
C GLY A 381 -1.53 23.89 13.42
N ILE A 382 -2.84 23.69 13.55
CA ILE A 382 -3.88 24.40 12.80
C ILE A 382 -4.83 25.01 13.83
N ASN A 383 -4.70 26.33 14.02
CA ASN A 383 -5.52 27.10 14.94
C ASN A 383 -6.89 27.36 14.28
N ILE A 384 -7.78 26.37 14.31
CA ILE A 384 -9.21 26.55 14.01
C ILE A 384 -9.93 26.50 15.37
N PRO A 385 -10.66 27.56 15.77
CA PRO A 385 -11.46 27.51 16.98
C PRO A 385 -12.54 26.44 16.83
N ALA A 386 -12.57 25.49 17.75
CA ALA A 386 -13.61 24.46 17.80
C ALA A 386 -14.98 25.11 18.07
N PRO A 387 -16.06 24.64 17.44
CA PRO A 387 -17.41 25.13 17.73
C PRO A 387 -17.83 24.74 19.17
N PRO A 388 -18.67 25.55 19.84
CA PRO A 388 -19.10 25.26 21.20
C PRO A 388 -19.97 23.99 21.24
N MET A 389 -19.52 22.97 21.96
CA MET A 389 -20.35 21.80 22.27
C MET A 389 -21.44 22.19 23.27
N GLN A 390 -22.70 22.13 22.84
CA GLN A 390 -23.84 22.08 23.76
C GLN A 390 -23.97 20.65 24.29
N SER A 391 -23.75 20.50 25.59
CA SER A 391 -23.95 19.26 26.34
C SER A 391 -25.46 19.05 26.57
N ILE A 392 -26.03 17.97 26.02
CA ILE A 392 -27.47 17.63 26.09
C ILE A 392 -27.74 16.46 27.06
N TYR A 393 -26.89 16.20 28.05
CA TYR A 393 -27.20 15.18 29.06
C TYR A 393 -26.98 15.70 30.48
N ALA A 394 -28.08 16.17 31.07
CA ALA A 394 -28.24 16.29 32.51
C ALA A 394 -28.48 14.89 33.10
N GLN A 395 -27.68 14.50 34.09
CA GLN A 395 -28.00 13.41 35.01
C GLN A 395 -29.20 13.78 35.88
N PRO A 396 -29.99 12.79 36.31
CA PRO A 396 -30.58 12.86 37.63
C PRO A 396 -30.22 11.64 38.51
N ALA A 397 -30.19 11.95 39.80
CA ALA A 397 -29.82 11.12 40.92
C ALA A 397 -30.89 10.10 41.33
N ALA A 398 -30.48 9.17 42.19
CA ALA A 398 -31.24 8.06 42.75
C ALA A 398 -32.36 8.47 43.73
N ALA A 399 -33.49 7.74 43.71
CA ALA A 399 -34.33 7.41 44.87
C ALA A 399 -35.30 6.25 44.53
N THR A 400 -35.66 5.48 45.55
CA THR A 400 -36.30 4.14 45.58
C THR A 400 -37.86 4.17 45.57
N PRO A 401 -38.63 3.12 45.96
CA PRO A 401 -39.42 2.26 45.04
C PRO A 401 -40.94 2.23 45.33
N VAL A 402 -41.82 1.99 44.34
CA VAL A 402 -43.21 1.54 44.60
C VAL A 402 -43.76 0.65 43.46
N SER A 403 -44.55 -0.33 43.90
CA SER A 403 -45.12 -1.54 43.31
C SER A 403 -46.11 -1.43 42.13
N ALA A 404 -46.41 -2.66 41.60
CA ALA A 404 -47.61 -3.12 40.90
C ALA A 404 -47.57 -3.00 39.35
N THR A 405 -47.95 -3.98 38.50
CA THR A 405 -48.53 -5.34 38.63
C THR A 405 -48.54 -6.01 37.24
N LYS A 406 -48.58 -7.37 37.20
CA LYS A 406 -49.07 -8.26 36.09
C LYS A 406 -48.22 -8.34 34.79
N MET A 407 -47.96 -9.50 34.15
CA MET A 407 -48.59 -10.82 34.14
C MET A 407 -47.58 -12.00 34.08
N GLN A 408 -48.02 -13.10 34.69
CA GLN A 408 -47.59 -14.51 34.61
C GLN A 408 -47.62 -15.08 33.17
N ARG A 409 -46.59 -15.82 32.69
CA ARG A 409 -46.28 -17.29 32.79
C ARG A 409 -46.85 -18.07 31.56
N PRO A 410 -46.46 -19.33 31.20
CA PRO A 410 -45.31 -20.22 31.49
C PRO A 410 -44.51 -20.54 30.19
N GLY A 411 -43.42 -21.30 30.11
CA GLY A 411 -42.82 -22.35 30.94
C GLY A 411 -42.60 -23.61 30.09
N SER A 412 -41.31 -23.92 29.84
CA SER A 412 -40.68 -25.25 29.70
C SER A 412 -41.25 -26.32 28.74
N ALA A 413 -40.41 -26.80 27.82
CA ALA A 413 -40.22 -28.23 27.56
C ALA A 413 -38.82 -28.52 26.99
N ALA A 414 -38.17 -29.50 27.59
CA ALA A 414 -36.89 -30.08 27.20
C ALA A 414 -37.03 -31.04 26.00
N GLY A 415 -35.94 -31.28 25.29
CA GLY A 415 -35.84 -32.34 24.27
C GLY A 415 -34.39 -32.58 23.89
N ALA A 416 -33.87 -33.75 24.27
CA ALA A 416 -32.52 -34.20 24.06
C ALA A 416 -32.30 -34.81 22.66
N GLY A 417 -31.05 -34.71 22.17
CA GLY A 417 -30.33 -35.72 21.39
C GLY A 417 -30.75 -36.00 19.94
N SER A 418 -29.79 -35.93 18.99
CA SER A 418 -29.32 -37.11 18.23
C SER A 418 -28.42 -36.74 17.04
N SER A 419 -27.30 -37.47 16.96
CA SER A 419 -26.55 -38.01 15.81
C SER A 419 -26.07 -37.11 14.65
N ALA A 420 -24.75 -37.13 14.50
CA ALA A 420 -24.04 -37.13 13.23
C ALA A 420 -24.42 -38.35 12.35
N ALA A 421 -24.56 -38.13 11.03
CA ALA A 421 -24.16 -39.01 9.91
C ALA A 421 -25.05 -38.81 8.66
N GLU A 422 -24.45 -38.19 7.63
CA GLU A 422 -24.55 -38.52 6.17
C GLU A 422 -25.88 -38.39 5.39
N PRO A 423 -25.84 -38.41 4.02
CA PRO A 423 -24.83 -37.91 3.07
C PRO A 423 -25.44 -36.99 1.97
N MET A 424 -24.56 -36.34 1.19
CA MET A 424 -24.92 -35.63 -0.04
C MET A 424 -25.15 -36.62 -1.19
N ASP A 425 -26.24 -36.42 -1.92
CA ASP A 425 -26.51 -37.05 -3.21
C ASP A 425 -26.22 -36.04 -4.34
N LEU A 426 -25.50 -36.51 -5.36
CA LEU A 426 -25.13 -35.78 -6.56
C LEU A 426 -25.81 -36.47 -7.74
N SER A 427 -26.72 -35.74 -8.38
CA SER A 427 -27.18 -35.99 -9.74
C SER A 427 -27.26 -34.68 -10.50
#